data_AF-A0A850DKG4-F1
#
_entry.id   AF-A0A850DKG4-F1
#
_cell.length_a   1.000
_cell.length_b   1.000
_cell.length_c   1.000
_cell.angle_alpha   90.00
_cell.angle_beta   90.00
_cell.angle_gamma   90.00
#
_symmetry.space_group_name_H-M   'P 1'
#
loop_
_entity.id
_entity.type
_entity.pdbx_description
1 polymer ?
#
loop_
_entity_poly.entity_id
_entity_poly.type
_entity_poly.pdbx_seq_one_letter_code
_entity_poly.pdbx_strand_id
1 'polypeptide(L)'
;VWCTVHECEPGDASQRSVPIGHPIPGTHIALVNGVLHVSSPGLAEPDTVELTTLDGEPCYRTGDLVTQRPDGALLYHGRGDDQLKLGGMRIERAEVEHALASAPGIAYAAVGVADGHLVAFLIATSLNRTGVRRHLLAALPAAALPTQLIQVDELPTLPNGKIDHRELDRRAAAA
;
A
#
# COMPACT_ATOMS: atom_id res chain seq x y z
N VAL A 1 -6.80 5.71 -29.00
CA VAL A 1 -6.83 5.65 -27.52
C VAL A 1 -6.94 7.07 -27.02
N TRP A 2 -7.96 7.41 -26.25
CA TRP A 2 -8.02 8.69 -25.55
C TRP A 2 -7.36 8.48 -24.18
N CYS A 3 -6.40 9.32 -23.81
CA CYS A 3 -5.77 9.27 -22.50
C CYS A 3 -5.65 10.68 -21.92
N THR A 4 -5.79 10.77 -20.60
CA THR A 4 -5.44 11.96 -19.82
C THR A 4 -4.12 11.64 -19.13
N VAL A 5 -3.10 12.48 -19.33
CA VAL A 5 -1.79 12.32 -18.69
C VAL A 5 -1.67 13.38 -17.60
N HIS A 6 -1.27 12.95 -16.40
CA HIS A 6 -0.93 13.85 -15.31
C HIS A 6 0.54 13.61 -14.96
N GLU A 7 1.39 14.57 -15.29
CA GLU A 7 2.82 14.53 -14.93
C GLU A 7 2.97 15.02 -13.48
N CYS A 8 3.63 14.22 -12.64
CA CYS A 8 3.98 14.60 -11.28
C CYS A 8 5.42 15.10 -11.27
N GLU A 9 5.65 16.34 -10.80
CA GLU A 9 7.01 16.90 -10.80
C GLU A 9 7.81 16.47 -9.55
N PRO A 10 9.16 16.35 -9.65
CA PRO A 10 10.06 16.13 -8.51
C PRO A 10 9.98 17.28 -7.49
N GLY A 11 8.98 17.24 -6.61
CA GLY A 11 8.66 18.35 -5.70
C GLY A 11 7.22 18.30 -5.19
N ASP A 12 6.33 17.60 -5.90
CA ASP A 12 4.97 17.27 -5.45
C ASP A 12 4.94 16.27 -4.29
N ALA A 13 6.05 16.05 -3.59
CA ALA A 13 6.20 15.12 -2.46
C ALA A 13 5.19 15.38 -1.31
N SER A 14 4.56 16.55 -1.26
CA SER A 14 3.43 16.84 -0.36
C SER A 14 2.14 16.10 -0.74
N GLN A 15 1.96 15.74 -2.02
CA GLN A 15 0.87 14.91 -2.52
C GLN A 15 1.37 13.48 -2.77
N ARG A 16 1.46 12.68 -1.71
CA ARG A 16 1.73 11.23 -1.79
C ARG A 16 0.56 10.42 -2.37
N SER A 17 -0.33 11.10 -3.08
CA SER A 17 -1.55 10.52 -3.63
C SER A 17 -2.04 11.35 -4.80
N VAL A 18 -2.40 10.69 -5.89
CA VAL A 18 -2.95 11.35 -7.08
C VAL A 18 -4.44 11.05 -7.16
N PRO A 19 -5.33 12.06 -7.24
CA PRO A 19 -6.74 11.81 -7.49
C PRO A 19 -6.92 11.15 -8.85
N ILE A 20 -7.52 9.96 -8.89
CA ILE A 20 -7.84 9.26 -10.15
C ILE A 20 -9.31 9.40 -10.54
N GLY A 21 -10.04 10.27 -9.83
CA GLY A 21 -11.44 10.60 -10.09
C GLY A 21 -12.42 9.79 -9.26
N HIS A 22 -13.67 9.77 -9.73
CA HIS A 22 -14.78 9.06 -9.09
C HIS A 22 -15.09 7.76 -9.84
N PRO A 23 -15.62 6.73 -9.15
CA PRO A 23 -16.14 5.54 -9.82
C PRO A 23 -17.18 5.90 -10.87
N ILE A 24 -17.14 5.20 -11.99
CA ILE A 24 -18.11 5.38 -13.08
C ILE A 24 -19.47 4.84 -12.62
N PRO A 25 -20.60 5.50 -12.96
CA PRO A 25 -21.92 4.97 -12.65
C PRO A 25 -22.11 3.54 -13.16
N GLY A 26 -22.59 2.65 -12.29
CA GLY A 26 -22.77 1.22 -12.60
C GLY A 26 -21.52 0.35 -12.39
N THR A 27 -20.39 0.93 -11.97
CA THR A 27 -19.24 0.19 -11.45
C THR A 27 -19.38 -0.02 -9.96
N HIS A 28 -19.17 -1.25 -9.49
CA HIS A 28 -19.04 -1.57 -8.08
C HIS A 28 -17.55 -1.55 -7.72
N ILE A 29 -17.19 -0.76 -6.71
CA ILE A 29 -15.82 -0.74 -6.20
C ILE A 29 -15.81 -1.16 -4.73
N ALA A 30 -14.77 -1.90 -4.35
CA ALA A 30 -14.53 -2.26 -2.96
C ALA A 30 -13.07 -2.00 -2.61
N LEU A 31 -12.82 -1.46 -1.42
CA LEU A 31 -11.49 -1.27 -0.89
C LEU A 31 -11.24 -2.34 0.18
N VAL A 32 -10.40 -3.32 -0.14
CA VAL A 32 -10.02 -4.38 0.81
C VAL A 32 -8.56 -4.14 1.18
N ASN A 33 -8.32 -3.80 2.45
CA ASN A 33 -7.00 -3.41 2.95
C ASN A 33 -6.31 -2.32 2.12
N GLY A 34 -7.10 -1.36 1.61
CA GLY A 34 -6.61 -0.27 0.75
C GLY A 34 -6.37 -0.66 -0.71
N VAL A 35 -6.56 -1.93 -1.10
CA VAL A 35 -6.47 -2.36 -2.51
C VAL A 35 -7.82 -2.20 -3.20
N LEU A 36 -7.81 -1.54 -4.36
CA LEU A 36 -8.99 -1.33 -5.20
C LEU A 36 -9.41 -2.64 -5.88
N HIS A 37 -10.65 -3.04 -5.64
CA HIS A 37 -11.35 -4.11 -6.33
C HIS A 37 -12.48 -3.50 -7.16
N VAL A 38 -12.64 -3.97 -8.39
CA VAL A 38 -13.61 -3.43 -9.34
C VAL A 38 -14.48 -4.54 -9.91
N SER A 39 -15.79 -4.34 -9.87
CA SER A 39 -16.81 -5.16 -10.52
C SER A 39 -17.68 -4.27 -11.41
N SER A 40 -18.16 -4.82 -12.51
CA SER A 40 -19.11 -4.14 -13.40
C SER A 40 -19.99 -5.17 -14.12
N PRO A 41 -21.24 -4.82 -14.47
CA PRO A 41 -22.03 -5.62 -15.40
C PRO A 41 -21.28 -5.75 -16.73
N GLY A 42 -20.74 -6.93 -17.04
CA GLY A 42 -19.90 -7.15 -18.21
C GLY A 42 -18.40 -6.98 -17.96
N LEU A 43 -17.94 -7.05 -16.70
CA LEU A 43 -16.54 -7.37 -16.42
C LEU A 43 -16.19 -8.60 -17.27
N ALA A 44 -15.24 -8.47 -18.20
CA ALA A 44 -14.72 -9.63 -18.87
C ALA A 44 -14.26 -10.60 -17.77
N GLU A 45 -14.58 -11.88 -17.89
CA GLU A 45 -13.93 -12.92 -17.11
C GLU A 45 -12.68 -13.30 -17.92
N PRO A 46 -11.54 -12.58 -17.80
CA PRO A 46 -10.35 -13.03 -18.48
C PRO A 46 -9.97 -14.39 -17.88
N ASP A 47 -9.80 -15.39 -18.73
CA ASP A 47 -9.37 -16.76 -18.36
C ASP A 47 -8.04 -16.81 -17.56
N THR A 48 -7.40 -15.66 -17.37
CA THR A 48 -6.04 -15.49 -16.83
C THR A 48 -5.97 -14.60 -15.59
N VAL A 49 -7.09 -14.09 -15.06
CA VAL A 49 -7.04 -13.26 -13.84
C VAL A 49 -7.89 -13.84 -12.73
N GLU A 50 -7.28 -13.98 -11.56
CA GLU A 50 -7.98 -14.32 -10.32
C GLU A 50 -8.99 -13.22 -9.95
N LEU A 51 -10.26 -13.62 -9.88
CA LEU A 51 -11.35 -12.81 -9.34
C LEU A 51 -11.54 -13.13 -7.86
N THR A 52 -11.77 -12.09 -7.06
CA THR A 52 -12.12 -12.23 -5.64
C THR A 52 -13.62 -12.02 -5.49
N THR A 53 -14.32 -12.90 -4.79
CA THR A 53 -15.74 -12.70 -4.49
C THR A 53 -15.90 -11.76 -3.30
N LEU A 54 -16.52 -10.60 -3.51
CA LEU A 54 -16.85 -9.62 -2.48
C LEU A 54 -18.35 -9.37 -2.51
N ASP A 55 -19.01 -9.49 -1.36
CA ASP A 55 -20.48 -9.35 -1.22
C ASP A 55 -21.29 -10.19 -2.22
N GLY A 56 -20.79 -11.38 -2.57
CA GLY A 56 -21.44 -12.30 -3.50
C GLY A 56 -21.21 -11.97 -4.99
N GLU A 57 -20.41 -10.95 -5.30
CA GLU A 57 -20.08 -10.56 -6.67
C GLU A 57 -18.61 -10.82 -7.00
N PRO A 58 -18.29 -11.27 -8.24
CA PRO A 58 -16.91 -11.40 -8.68
C PRO A 58 -16.29 -10.03 -8.94
N CYS A 59 -15.16 -9.76 -8.29
CA CYS A 59 -14.42 -8.51 -8.42
C CYS A 59 -13.00 -8.77 -8.93
N TYR A 60 -12.55 -7.93 -9.87
CA TYR A 60 -11.16 -7.88 -10.30
C TYR A 60 -10.31 -7.14 -9.29
N ARG A 61 -9.26 -7.79 -8.77
CA ARG A 61 -8.26 -7.15 -7.92
C ARG A 61 -7.26 -6.39 -8.79
N THR A 62 -7.31 -5.05 -8.76
CA THR A 62 -6.45 -4.19 -9.61
C THR A 62 -4.97 -4.22 -9.19
N GLY A 63 -4.72 -4.48 -7.91
CA GLY A 63 -3.41 -4.31 -7.31
C GLY A 63 -3.08 -2.84 -7.05
N ASP A 64 -3.97 -1.88 -7.31
CA ASP A 64 -3.73 -0.47 -7.00
C ASP A 64 -4.13 -0.17 -5.55
N LEU A 65 -3.23 0.50 -4.82
CA LEU A 65 -3.53 1.03 -3.50
C LEU A 65 -4.25 2.37 -3.65
N VAL A 66 -5.42 2.48 -3.04
CA VAL A 66 -6.20 3.72 -3.04
C VAL A 66 -6.85 4.00 -1.69
N THR A 67 -7.13 5.27 -1.42
CA THR A 67 -8.07 5.70 -0.37
C THR A 67 -9.23 6.46 -0.99
N GLN A 68 -10.40 6.43 -0.35
CA GLN A 68 -11.54 7.23 -0.77
C GLN A 68 -11.67 8.49 0.09
N ARG A 69 -11.80 9.64 -0.56
CA ARG A 69 -12.06 10.91 0.10
C ARG A 69 -13.54 11.03 0.49
N PRO A 70 -13.89 11.92 1.44
CA PRO A 70 -15.29 12.18 1.80
C PRO A 70 -16.19 12.62 0.64
N ASP A 71 -15.60 13.20 -0.41
CA ASP A 71 -16.30 13.61 -1.64
C ASP A 71 -16.49 12.45 -2.65
N GLY A 72 -16.05 11.24 -2.31
CA GLY A 72 -16.15 10.04 -3.12
C GLY A 72 -14.99 9.82 -4.12
N ALA A 73 -14.05 10.77 -4.24
CA ALA A 73 -12.91 10.64 -5.14
C ALA A 73 -11.90 9.61 -4.62
N LEU A 74 -11.31 8.84 -5.53
CA LEU A 74 -10.24 7.90 -5.22
C LEU A 74 -8.89 8.60 -5.32
N LEU A 75 -8.06 8.39 -4.30
CA LEU A 75 -6.68 8.82 -4.21
C LEU A 75 -5.77 7.62 -4.43
N TYR A 76 -5.02 7.61 -5.53
CA TYR A 76 -4.06 6.57 -5.86
C TYR A 76 -2.74 6.78 -5.11
N HIS A 77 -2.26 5.74 -4.43
CA HIS A 77 -1.02 5.76 -3.64
C HIS A 77 0.12 4.97 -4.27
N GLY A 78 -0.16 4.14 -5.28
CA GLY A 78 0.83 3.25 -5.87
C GLY A 78 0.23 1.89 -6.23
N ARG A 79 1.07 0.98 -6.69
CA ARG A 79 0.67 -0.41 -6.88
C ARG A 79 1.17 -1.23 -5.70
N GLY A 80 0.37 -2.21 -5.30
CA GLY A 80 0.68 -3.13 -4.24
C GLY A 80 1.57 -4.29 -4.65
N ASP A 81 1.93 -4.41 -5.93
CA ASP A 81 2.56 -5.60 -6.51
C ASP A 81 4.09 -5.70 -6.36
N ASP A 82 4.70 -4.92 -5.47
CA ASP A 82 6.04 -5.19 -4.92
C ASP A 82 5.98 -6.40 -3.95
N GLN A 83 5.72 -7.57 -4.54
CA GLN A 83 5.52 -8.81 -3.81
C GLN A 83 6.81 -9.35 -3.25
N LEU A 84 6.78 -9.57 -1.95
CA LEU A 84 7.86 -10.17 -1.19
C LEU A 84 7.55 -11.64 -0.97
N LYS A 85 8.57 -12.48 -1.17
CA LYS A 85 8.53 -13.89 -0.77
C LYS A 85 9.29 -14.03 0.54
N LEU A 86 8.59 -14.07 1.67
CA LEU A 86 9.18 -14.22 2.99
C LEU A 86 8.57 -15.45 3.67
N GLY A 87 9.42 -16.33 4.22
CA GLY A 87 8.95 -17.53 4.94
C GLY A 87 8.02 -18.44 4.14
N GLY A 88 8.13 -18.46 2.80
CA GLY A 88 7.24 -19.23 1.92
C GLY A 88 5.89 -18.58 1.61
N MET A 89 5.62 -17.37 2.12
CA MET A 89 4.40 -16.62 1.85
C MET A 89 4.64 -15.47 0.88
N ARG A 90 3.58 -15.10 0.15
CA ARG A 90 3.51 -13.92 -0.70
C ARG A 90 2.93 -12.78 0.14
N ILE A 91 3.73 -11.75 0.36
CA ILE A 91 3.36 -10.58 1.16
C ILE A 91 3.42 -9.36 0.25
N GLU A 92 2.36 -8.55 0.29
CA GLU A 92 2.31 -7.28 -0.43
C GLU A 92 2.97 -6.21 0.43
N ARG A 93 4.12 -5.67 0.01
CA ARG A 93 4.88 -4.65 0.77
C ARG A 93 3.98 -3.47 1.18
N ALA A 94 3.24 -3.00 0.19
CA ALA A 94 2.19 -2.00 0.26
C ALA A 94 1.12 -2.22 1.34
N GLU A 95 0.67 -3.46 1.54
CA GLU A 95 -0.34 -3.79 2.54
C GLU A 95 0.22 -3.56 3.96
N VAL A 96 1.48 -3.95 4.18
CA VAL A 96 2.17 -3.74 5.45
C VAL A 96 2.39 -2.25 5.70
N GLU A 97 2.81 -1.50 4.69
CA GLU A 97 3.04 -0.06 4.79
C GLU A 97 1.73 0.70 5.08
N HIS A 98 0.63 0.31 4.44
CA HIS A 98 -0.69 0.87 4.72
C HIS A 98 -1.17 0.57 6.15
N ALA A 99 -1.01 -0.68 6.60
CA ALA A 99 -1.36 -1.06 7.97
C ALA A 99 -0.52 -0.29 9.00
N LEU A 100 0.76 -0.03 8.72
CA LEU A 100 1.63 0.80 9.55
C LEU A 100 1.19 2.27 9.55
N ALA A 101 0.90 2.84 8.39
CA ALA A 101 0.50 4.24 8.24
C ALA A 101 -0.87 4.54 8.86
N SER A 102 -1.76 3.54 8.97
CA SER A 102 -3.05 3.67 9.66
C SER A 102 -2.94 3.52 11.19
N ALA A 103 -1.78 3.15 11.73
CA ALA A 103 -1.59 3.02 13.16
C ALA A 103 -1.50 4.42 13.84
N PRO A 104 -2.12 4.62 15.01
CA PRO A 104 -2.10 5.92 15.69
C PRO A 104 -0.69 6.45 15.96
N GLY A 105 -0.45 7.71 15.58
CA GLY A 105 0.82 8.40 15.80
C GLY A 105 1.88 8.21 14.72
N ILE A 106 1.59 7.40 13.69
CA ILE A 106 2.45 7.24 12.50
C ILE A 106 2.00 8.23 11.43
N ALA A 107 2.93 9.07 10.96
CA ALA A 107 2.69 9.98 9.84
C ALA A 107 3.01 9.29 8.52
N TYR A 108 4.13 8.57 8.47
CA TYR A 108 4.57 7.83 7.28
C TYR A 108 5.26 6.54 7.68
N ALA A 109 5.13 5.52 6.82
CA ALA A 109 5.78 4.24 7.00
C ALA A 109 6.29 3.72 5.66
N ALA A 110 7.44 3.07 5.67
CA ALA A 110 7.92 2.23 4.59
C ALA A 110 8.61 1.00 5.20
N VAL A 111 8.67 -0.10 4.46
CA VAL A 111 9.33 -1.34 4.93
C VAL A 111 10.47 -1.75 4.01
N GLY A 112 11.56 -2.20 4.63
CA GLY A 112 12.69 -2.86 3.98
C GLY A 112 12.72 -4.35 4.33
N VAL A 113 13.43 -5.13 3.52
CA VAL A 113 13.65 -6.57 3.71
C VAL A 113 15.10 -6.83 4.11
N ALA A 114 15.29 -7.61 5.16
CA ALA A 114 16.59 -8.13 5.57
C ALA A 114 16.46 -9.58 6.05
N ASP A 115 17.31 -10.47 5.54
CA ASP A 115 17.39 -11.87 5.93
C ASP A 115 16.03 -12.60 6.03
N GLY A 116 15.13 -12.32 5.08
CA GLY A 116 13.81 -12.95 5.04
C GLY A 116 12.78 -12.37 6.01
N HIS A 117 13.03 -11.20 6.60
CA HIS A 117 12.14 -10.51 7.52
C HIS A 117 11.92 -9.05 7.10
N LEU A 118 10.84 -8.45 7.61
CA LEU A 118 10.52 -7.04 7.39
C LEU A 118 11.07 -6.16 8.51
N VAL A 119 11.64 -5.02 8.13
CA VAL A 119 12.02 -3.93 9.04
C VAL A 119 11.22 -2.70 8.63
N ALA A 120 10.46 -2.12 9.57
CA ALA A 120 9.67 -0.93 9.30
C ALA A 120 10.45 0.33 9.67
N PHE A 121 10.44 1.32 8.78
CA PHE A 121 10.96 2.65 8.98
C PHE A 121 9.79 3.63 9.05
N LEU A 122 9.72 4.40 10.13
CA LEU A 122 8.55 5.17 10.51
C LEU A 122 8.92 6.62 10.75
N ILE A 123 8.12 7.53 10.21
CA ILE A 123 8.06 8.92 10.67
C ILE A 123 6.84 9.00 11.57
N ALA A 124 7.04 9.32 12.85
CA ALA A 124 5.99 9.29 13.85
C ALA A 124 5.98 10.57 14.68
N THR A 125 4.79 11.08 14.99
CA THR A 125 4.61 12.19 15.93
C THR A 125 4.66 11.71 17.37
N SER A 126 4.22 10.47 17.63
CA SER A 126 4.39 9.78 18.91
C SER A 126 4.39 8.26 18.68
N LEU A 127 5.51 7.58 18.95
CA LEU A 127 5.63 6.15 18.65
C LEU A 127 5.29 5.26 19.85
N ASN A 128 4.09 4.66 19.84
CA ASN A 128 3.73 3.57 20.75
C ASN A 128 3.93 2.19 20.08
N ARG A 129 5.12 1.61 20.24
CA ARG A 129 5.51 0.34 19.59
C ARG A 129 4.54 -0.81 19.89
N THR A 130 4.09 -0.94 21.14
CA THR A 130 3.13 -1.98 21.55
C THR A 130 1.76 -1.76 20.92
N GLY A 131 1.33 -0.51 20.84
CA GLY A 131 0.10 -0.11 20.15
C GLY A 131 0.14 -0.46 18.65
N VAL A 132 1.21 -0.05 17.98
CA VAL A 132 1.45 -0.34 16.55
C VAL A 132 1.46 -1.85 16.31
N ARG A 133 2.22 -2.63 17.09
CA ARG A 133 2.29 -4.08 16.89
C ARG A 133 0.92 -4.76 17.02
N ARG A 134 0.11 -4.34 17.99
CA ARG A 134 -1.26 -4.85 18.17
C ARG A 134 -2.18 -4.44 17.02
N HIS A 135 -2.03 -3.22 16.49
CA HIS A 135 -2.77 -2.76 15.31
C HIS A 135 -2.45 -3.63 14.09
N LEU A 136 -1.16 -3.89 13.84
CA LEU A 136 -0.74 -4.75 12.73
C LEU A 136 -1.23 -6.20 12.88
N LEU A 137 -1.20 -6.76 14.09
CA LEU A 137 -1.70 -8.11 14.36
C LEU A 137 -3.20 -8.27 14.07
N ALA A 138 -3.98 -7.19 14.14
CA ALA A 138 -5.40 -7.22 13.81
C ALA A 138 -5.66 -7.14 12.29
N ALA A 139 -4.71 -6.63 11.51
CA ALA A 139 -4.86 -6.37 10.08
C ALA A 139 -4.08 -7.35 9.19
N LEU A 140 -3.00 -7.95 9.69
CA LEU A 140 -2.03 -8.71 8.90
C LEU A 140 -1.78 -10.11 9.47
N PRO A 141 -1.43 -11.10 8.63
CA PRO A 141 -0.93 -12.38 9.10
C PRO A 141 0.41 -12.20 9.84
N ALA A 142 0.67 -13.05 10.83
CA ALA A 142 1.83 -12.92 11.72
C ALA A 142 3.18 -12.87 10.99
N ALA A 143 3.33 -13.58 9.87
CA ALA A 143 4.57 -13.60 9.09
C ALA A 143 4.74 -12.38 8.16
N ALA A 144 3.74 -11.51 8.04
CA ALA A 144 3.85 -10.18 7.40
C ALA A 144 4.19 -9.06 8.40
N LEU A 145 4.39 -9.40 9.68
CA LEU A 145 4.72 -8.40 10.69
C LEU A 145 6.20 -8.00 10.62
N PRO A 146 6.52 -6.71 10.64
CA PRO A 146 7.88 -6.25 10.85
C PRO A 146 8.47 -6.77 12.17
N THR A 147 9.69 -7.28 12.11
CA THR A 147 10.46 -7.72 13.28
C THR A 147 11.01 -6.53 14.06
N GLN A 148 11.30 -5.43 13.36
CA GLN A 148 11.77 -4.18 13.94
C GLN A 148 10.93 -2.99 13.47
N LEU A 149 10.79 -1.99 14.35
CA LEU A 149 10.22 -0.69 14.03
C LEU A 149 11.29 0.37 14.31
N ILE A 150 11.69 1.15 13.33
CA ILE A 150 12.78 2.14 13.44
C ILE A 150 12.19 3.50 13.14
N GLN A 151 12.27 4.43 14.09
CA GLN A 151 11.86 5.80 13.83
C GLN A 151 12.98 6.53 13.10
N VAL A 152 12.64 7.23 12.03
CA VAL A 152 13.58 8.01 11.21
C VAL A 152 13.01 9.41 11.01
N ASP A 153 13.90 10.37 10.72
CA ASP A 153 13.51 11.73 10.38
C ASP A 153 13.00 11.81 8.94
N GLU A 154 13.55 10.98 8.04
CA GLU A 154 13.20 10.96 6.63
C GLU A 154 13.29 9.54 6.03
N LEU A 155 12.37 9.24 5.11
CA LEU A 155 12.39 8.02 4.32
C LEU A 155 13.19 8.23 3.03
N PRO A 156 14.03 7.28 2.62
CA PRO A 156 14.81 7.44 1.41
C PRO A 156 13.89 7.45 0.19
N THR A 157 14.14 8.39 -0.71
CA THR A 157 13.40 8.53 -1.96
C THR A 157 14.35 8.58 -3.15
N LEU A 158 13.86 8.11 -4.29
CA LEU A 158 14.47 8.29 -5.60
C LEU A 158 14.32 9.75 -6.06
N PRO A 159 15.06 10.21 -7.09
CA PRO A 159 14.94 11.57 -7.62
C PRO A 159 13.52 11.96 -8.07
N ASN A 160 12.66 10.98 -8.36
CA ASN A 160 11.26 11.19 -8.72
C ASN A 160 10.29 11.18 -7.52
N GLY A 161 10.81 11.24 -6.28
CA GLY A 161 10.03 11.30 -5.05
C GLY A 161 9.43 9.97 -4.59
N LYS A 162 9.59 8.88 -5.34
CA LYS A 162 9.16 7.53 -4.90
C LYS A 162 10.09 7.00 -3.82
N ILE A 163 9.57 6.12 -2.96
CA ILE A 163 10.40 5.43 -1.96
C ILE A 163 11.51 4.62 -2.66
N ASP A 164 12.74 4.76 -2.17
CA ASP A 164 13.85 3.93 -2.59
C ASP A 164 13.88 2.65 -1.74
N HIS A 165 13.16 1.62 -2.21
CA HIS A 165 13.12 0.32 -1.53
C HIS A 165 14.47 -0.40 -1.52
N ARG A 166 15.39 -0.10 -2.46
CA ARG A 166 16.75 -0.68 -2.43
C ARG A 166 17.58 -0.07 -1.30
N GLU A 167 17.42 1.23 -1.08
CA GLU A 167 18.00 1.92 0.08
C GLU A 167 17.40 1.38 1.39
N LEU A 168 16.08 1.19 1.45
CA LEU A 168 15.43 0.62 2.64
C LEU A 168 15.92 -0.79 2.95
N ASP A 169 16.05 -1.66 1.94
CA ASP A 169 16.55 -3.02 2.13
C ASP A 169 18.02 -2.98 2.63
N ARG A 170 18.84 -2.03 2.14
CA ARG A 170 20.20 -1.84 2.66
C ARG A 170 20.23 -1.36 4.11
N ARG A 171 19.37 -0.39 4.47
CA ARG A 171 19.23 0.09 5.85
C ARG A 171 18.72 -1.01 6.77
N ALA A 172 17.79 -1.84 6.29
CA ALA A 172 17.26 -2.98 7.03
C ALA A 172 18.36 -4.01 7.32
N ALA A 173 19.22 -4.31 6.35
CA ALA A 173 20.33 -5.24 6.53
C ALA A 173 21.41 -4.72 7.50
N ALA A 174 21.44 -3.41 7.77
CA ALA A 174 22.40 -2.78 8.67
C ALA A 174 21.86 -2.54 10.10
N ALA A 175 20.59 -2.85 10.36
CA ALA A 175 19.88 -2.55 11.60
C ALA A 175 19.75 -3.77 12.53
#